data_AF-A0A290Z8M0-F1
#
_entry.id   AF-A0A290Z8M0-F1
#
_cell.length_a   1.000
_cell.length_b   1.000
_cell.length_c   1.000
_cell.angle_alpha   90.00
_cell.angle_beta   90.00
_cell.angle_gamma   90.00
#
_symmetry.space_group_name_H-M   'P 1'
#
loop_
_entity.id
_entity.type
_entity.pdbx_description
1 polymer ?
#
loop_
_entity_poly.entity_id
_entity_poly.type
_entity_poly.pdbx_seq_one_letter_code
_entity_poly.pdbx_strand_id
1 'polypeptide(L)'
;MHDHGSVGLPLGFTLLRLLLLGSVTLVAAWSLLRAAVPAEPGQRARRAAAGAAALGGIAALLAADARWMPDRAAVAVIALLVLPTVLRGPRPVLGWCATAGVTAAALAVGVAATRAPAGGTAAGAPAAGGAGADVTGGSGRAVGDVAGAPGLAGGPGAAGGPGLAGGPAPAAGSDLAGGPDLAASPDLAGGSPLDALVAGPPSTAPYLALIAAFAGASWLALCPPTRAARVVGGVFGAVLLAALGHVTASGWLVSPPAGDPLLARAELGGARVDVLVVPHMPGWNLVQTSGAATSVGNAPAALTPTSPVAGQGGRWALVWLPEGRGELWLAGAGARTTVVVDTGTTAWTGRDVRGPDGPDYASAVLAARLAGGRGDLPLPELSAEDARALRAEVAAVGGPLAVRADASPRSAEAAEVVRAEADRLGVPVDPAAPRALVLGGEPTGDHLAPWLAPPDLSTPTARRYATVLAEAFPDARPTTSGLRAWLATT
;
A
#
# COMPACT_ATOMS: atom_id res chain seq x y z
N MET A 1 -6.67 -20.56 -31.62
CA MET A 1 -6.36 -21.52 -30.54
C MET A 1 -6.51 -20.76 -29.23
N HIS A 2 -7.60 -20.99 -28.51
CA HIS A 2 -7.82 -20.41 -27.20
C HIS A 2 -7.23 -21.37 -26.17
N ASP A 3 -6.01 -21.08 -25.71
CA ASP A 3 -5.47 -21.73 -24.54
C ASP A 3 -6.29 -21.27 -23.33
N HIS A 4 -7.19 -22.13 -22.88
CA HIS A 4 -7.70 -22.09 -21.52
C HIS A 4 -6.58 -22.56 -20.61
N GLY A 5 -5.57 -21.70 -20.44
CA GLY A 5 -4.55 -21.85 -19.41
C GLY A 5 -5.27 -21.86 -18.07
N SER A 6 -5.60 -23.06 -17.58
CA SER A 6 -6.02 -23.26 -16.22
C SER A 6 -4.86 -22.77 -15.36
N VAL A 7 -4.98 -21.55 -14.86
CA VAL A 7 -4.12 -20.99 -13.81
C VAL A 7 -4.44 -21.80 -12.56
N GLY A 8 -3.94 -23.03 -12.54
CA GLY A 8 -3.96 -23.86 -11.37
C GLY A 8 -3.09 -23.15 -10.36
N LEU A 9 -3.72 -22.52 -9.36
CA LEU A 9 -3.07 -22.24 -8.10
C LEU A 9 -2.18 -23.44 -7.78
N PRO A 10 -0.87 -23.24 -7.50
CA PRO A 10 0.07 -24.34 -7.33
C PRO A 10 -0.59 -25.37 -6.43
N LEU A 11 -0.74 -26.60 -6.92
CA LEU A 11 -1.65 -27.62 -6.39
C LEU A 11 -1.54 -27.77 -4.86
N GLY A 12 -0.35 -27.53 -4.30
CA GLY A 12 -0.09 -27.45 -2.87
C GLY A 12 -0.86 -26.36 -2.10
N PHE A 13 -0.99 -25.14 -2.62
CA PHE A 13 -1.75 -24.06 -1.95
C PHE A 13 -3.25 -24.35 -1.94
N THR A 14 -3.79 -24.87 -3.04
CA THR A 14 -5.20 -25.29 -3.12
C THR A 14 -5.48 -26.44 -2.14
N LEU A 15 -4.60 -27.45 -2.09
CA LEU A 15 -4.68 -28.53 -1.10
C LEU A 15 -4.60 -28.01 0.33
N LEU A 16 -3.68 -27.08 0.61
CA LEU A 16 -3.51 -26.49 1.94
C LEU A 16 -4.77 -25.73 2.38
N ARG A 17 -5.38 -24.97 1.46
CA ARG A 17 -6.62 -24.23 1.73
C ARG A 17 -7.81 -25.16 1.94
N LEU A 18 -7.92 -26.22 1.14
CA LEU A 18 -8.94 -27.26 1.31
C LEU A 18 -8.76 -28.01 2.64
N LEU A 19 -7.53 -28.32 3.02
CA LEU A 19 -7.23 -28.99 4.27
C LEU A 19 -7.52 -28.09 5.47
N LEU A 20 -7.15 -26.80 5.40
CA LEU A 20 -7.51 -25.81 6.41
C LEU A 20 -9.03 -25.67 6.55
N LEU A 21 -9.74 -25.49 5.43
CA LEU A 21 -11.19 -25.35 5.40
C LEU A 21 -11.90 -26.60 5.96
N GLY A 22 -11.45 -27.78 5.54
CA GLY A 22 -11.95 -29.06 6.03
C GLY A 22 -11.72 -29.24 7.53
N SER A 23 -10.52 -28.91 8.02
CA SER A 23 -10.20 -28.96 9.45
C SER A 23 -11.01 -27.96 10.27
N VAL A 24 -11.13 -26.68 9.84
CA VAL A 24 -11.96 -25.69 10.55
C VAL A 24 -13.40 -26.17 10.62
N THR A 25 -13.95 -26.62 9.49
CA THR A 25 -15.36 -27.05 9.40
C THR A 25 -15.63 -28.25 10.31
N LEU A 26 -14.75 -29.26 10.28
CA LEU A 26 -14.92 -30.46 11.10
C LEU A 26 -14.78 -30.15 12.59
N VAL A 27 -13.81 -29.30 12.98
CA VAL A 27 -13.60 -28.90 14.38
C VAL A 27 -14.72 -28.01 14.91
N ALA A 28 -15.20 -27.07 14.09
CA ALA A 28 -16.33 -26.22 14.44
C ALA A 28 -17.61 -27.05 14.59
N ALA A 29 -17.91 -27.92 13.61
CA ALA A 29 -19.06 -28.83 13.66
C ALA A 29 -19.01 -29.74 14.89
N TRP A 30 -17.85 -30.34 15.18
CA TRP A 30 -17.66 -31.15 16.38
C TRP A 30 -17.91 -30.36 17.67
N SER A 31 -17.37 -29.14 17.76
CA SER A 31 -17.52 -28.27 18.93
C SER A 31 -18.99 -27.88 19.16
N LEU A 32 -19.72 -27.59 18.09
CA LEU A 32 -21.15 -27.24 18.13
C LEU A 32 -22.02 -28.46 18.45
N LEU A 33 -21.82 -29.60 17.78
CA LEU A 33 -22.61 -30.82 18.05
C LEU A 33 -22.44 -31.30 19.49
N ARG A 34 -21.23 -31.18 20.06
CA ARG A 34 -20.96 -31.59 21.44
C ARG A 34 -21.77 -30.80 22.46
N ALA A 35 -22.15 -29.56 22.16
CA ALA A 35 -23.03 -28.79 23.05
C ALA A 35 -24.44 -29.39 23.11
N ALA A 36 -24.91 -29.99 22.01
CA ALA A 36 -26.27 -30.48 21.84
C ALA A 36 -26.46 -31.97 22.18
N VAL A 37 -25.43 -32.82 22.07
CA VAL A 37 -25.56 -34.27 22.27
C VAL A 37 -25.28 -34.67 23.73
N PRO A 38 -26.25 -35.29 24.45
CA PRO A 38 -26.08 -35.70 25.85
C PRO A 38 -25.20 -36.94 26.02
N ALA A 39 -25.08 -37.79 25.00
CA ALA A 39 -24.28 -39.00 25.04
C ALA A 39 -22.77 -38.70 24.92
N GLU A 40 -21.95 -39.38 25.72
CA GLU A 40 -20.50 -39.26 25.63
C GLU A 40 -20.01 -39.74 24.26
N PRO A 41 -19.34 -38.89 23.47
CA PRO A 41 -18.76 -39.33 22.21
C PRO A 41 -17.73 -40.43 22.47
N GLY A 42 -17.78 -41.50 21.66
CA GLY A 42 -16.83 -42.60 21.74
C GLY A 42 -15.38 -42.13 21.59
N GLN A 43 -14.44 -42.88 22.18
CA GLN A 43 -13.01 -42.53 22.19
C GLN A 43 -12.44 -42.29 20.79
N ARG A 44 -12.92 -43.04 19.77
CA ARG A 44 -12.51 -42.89 18.37
C ARG A 44 -12.87 -41.50 17.81
N ALA A 45 -14.07 -41.02 18.08
CA ALA A 45 -14.54 -39.72 17.60
C ALA A 45 -13.74 -38.56 18.22
N ARG A 46 -13.42 -38.67 19.52
CA ARG A 46 -12.53 -37.70 20.19
C ARG A 46 -11.12 -37.66 19.60
N ARG A 47 -10.56 -38.82 19.22
CA ARG A 47 -9.25 -38.91 18.56
C ARG A 47 -9.28 -38.30 17.16
N ALA A 48 -10.34 -38.58 16.38
CA ALA A 48 -10.51 -38.00 15.05
C ALA A 48 -10.60 -36.47 15.09
N ALA A 49 -11.39 -35.91 16.01
CA ALA A 49 -11.51 -34.46 16.17
C ALA A 49 -10.19 -33.79 16.59
N ALA A 50 -9.46 -34.38 17.54
CA ALA A 50 -8.15 -33.85 17.96
C ALA A 50 -7.11 -33.93 16.84
N GLY A 51 -7.08 -35.03 16.06
CA GLY A 51 -6.21 -35.15 14.90
C GLY A 51 -6.52 -34.12 13.81
N ALA A 52 -7.80 -33.89 13.52
CA ALA A 52 -8.22 -32.88 12.55
C ALA A 52 -7.88 -31.45 12.99
N ALA A 53 -8.00 -31.16 14.27
CA ALA A 53 -7.63 -29.87 14.84
C ALA A 53 -6.10 -29.63 14.81
N ALA A 54 -5.31 -30.66 15.10
CA ALA A 54 -3.85 -30.59 14.97
C ALA A 54 -3.42 -30.35 13.51
N LEU A 55 -4.01 -31.11 12.56
CA LEU A 55 -3.76 -30.93 11.12
C LEU A 55 -4.17 -29.53 10.64
N GLY A 56 -5.31 -29.01 11.11
CA GLY A 56 -5.78 -27.66 10.79
C GLY A 56 -4.83 -26.58 11.30
N GLY A 57 -4.33 -26.72 12.53
CA GLY A 57 -3.34 -25.80 13.11
C GLY A 57 -2.01 -25.82 12.35
N ILE A 58 -1.53 -27.00 11.93
CA ILE A 58 -0.33 -27.12 11.10
C ILE A 58 -0.54 -26.48 9.72
N ALA A 59 -1.69 -26.72 9.09
CA ALA A 59 -2.00 -26.12 7.80
C ALA A 59 -2.10 -24.60 7.88
N ALA A 60 -2.66 -24.07 8.98
CA ALA A 60 -2.69 -22.64 9.24
C ALA A 60 -1.29 -22.03 9.33
N LEU A 61 -0.38 -22.69 10.08
CA LEU A 61 1.02 -22.26 10.17
C LEU A 61 1.70 -22.23 8.80
N LEU A 62 1.49 -23.26 7.99
CA LEU A 62 2.06 -23.33 6.65
C LEU A 62 1.47 -22.27 5.71
N ALA A 63 0.16 -21.99 5.82
CA ALA A 63 -0.52 -21.00 5.00
C ALA A 63 -0.12 -19.56 5.35
N ALA A 64 0.24 -19.32 6.62
CA ALA A 64 0.67 -18.04 7.14
C ALA A 64 2.11 -17.66 6.78
N ASP A 65 2.83 -18.48 6.00
CA ASP A 65 4.27 -18.38 5.74
C ASP A 65 5.04 -18.04 7.03
N ALA A 66 5.12 -19.00 7.95
CA ALA A 66 5.61 -18.85 9.33
C ALA A 66 7.08 -18.37 9.49
N ARG A 67 7.71 -17.81 8.46
CA ARG A 67 9.04 -17.19 8.49
C ARG A 67 9.15 -16.05 9.51
N TRP A 68 8.03 -15.44 9.89
CA TRP A 68 7.96 -14.44 10.95
C TRP A 68 8.11 -15.03 12.36
N MET A 69 7.93 -16.34 12.51
CA MET A 69 8.01 -17.03 13.80
C MET A 69 9.42 -17.63 13.98
N PRO A 70 10.13 -17.33 15.07
CA PRO A 70 11.42 -17.95 15.36
C PRO A 70 11.30 -19.48 15.42
N ASP A 71 12.29 -20.24 14.93
CA ASP A 71 12.25 -21.71 14.84
C ASP A 71 11.78 -22.38 16.15
N ARG A 72 12.22 -21.87 17.30
CA ARG A 72 11.84 -22.39 18.63
C ARG A 72 10.35 -22.20 18.93
N ALA A 73 9.76 -21.09 18.50
CA ALA A 73 8.33 -20.84 18.68
C ALA A 73 7.51 -21.75 17.76
N ALA A 74 7.94 -21.96 16.51
CA ALA A 74 7.28 -22.89 15.60
C ALA A 74 7.27 -24.32 16.17
N VAL A 75 8.42 -24.79 16.69
CA VAL A 75 8.53 -26.10 17.36
C VAL A 75 7.61 -26.17 18.59
N ALA A 76 7.55 -25.12 19.41
CA ALA A 76 6.67 -25.07 20.57
C ALA A 76 5.18 -25.14 20.20
N VAL A 77 4.77 -24.46 19.13
CA VAL A 77 3.39 -24.50 18.63
C VAL A 77 3.05 -25.88 18.06
N ILE A 78 3.94 -26.46 17.26
CA ILE A 78 3.75 -27.83 16.72
C ILE A 78 3.66 -28.83 17.87
N ALA A 79 4.54 -28.72 18.86
CA ALA A 79 4.47 -29.54 20.06
C ALA A 79 3.13 -29.35 20.76
N LEU A 80 2.65 -28.11 20.96
CA LEU A 80 1.34 -27.84 21.57
C LEU A 80 0.15 -28.42 20.79
N LEU A 81 0.24 -28.51 19.47
CA LEU A 81 -0.78 -29.13 18.62
C LEU A 81 -0.74 -30.66 18.68
N VAL A 82 0.44 -31.26 18.75
CA VAL A 82 0.63 -32.72 18.66
C VAL A 82 0.63 -33.41 20.03
N LEU A 83 1.27 -32.81 21.03
CA LEU A 83 1.42 -33.35 22.38
C LEU A 83 0.12 -33.80 23.06
N PRO A 84 -1.05 -33.15 22.86
CA PRO A 84 -2.32 -33.62 23.41
C PRO A 84 -2.73 -35.01 22.87
N THR A 85 -2.38 -35.31 21.61
CA THR A 85 -2.67 -36.62 21.00
C THR A 85 -1.76 -37.73 21.54
N VAL A 86 -0.55 -37.37 21.97
CA VAL A 86 0.50 -38.30 22.43
C VAL A 86 0.43 -38.54 23.95
N LEU A 87 0.24 -37.50 24.77
CA LEU A 87 0.35 -37.56 26.24
C LEU A 87 -0.85 -38.16 26.98
N ARG A 88 -1.68 -38.98 26.32
CA ARG A 88 -2.89 -39.53 26.96
C ARG A 88 -2.56 -40.73 27.88
N GLY A 89 -1.77 -40.47 28.91
CA GLY A 89 -1.65 -41.30 30.12
C GLY A 89 -2.60 -40.82 31.24
N PRO A 90 -2.71 -41.56 32.36
CA PRO A 90 -3.68 -41.35 33.44
C PRO A 90 -3.47 -40.08 34.29
N ARG A 91 -2.82 -39.04 33.77
CA ARG A 91 -2.50 -37.80 34.51
C ARG A 91 -3.33 -36.63 33.99
N PRO A 92 -4.61 -36.51 34.39
CA PRO A 92 -5.48 -35.42 33.95
C PRO A 92 -4.93 -34.04 34.32
N VAL A 93 -4.23 -33.91 35.45
CA VAL A 93 -3.74 -32.62 35.99
C VAL A 93 -2.75 -31.92 35.05
N LEU A 94 -1.78 -32.66 34.47
CA LEU A 94 -0.83 -32.10 33.51
C LEU A 94 -1.52 -31.52 32.28
N GLY A 95 -2.65 -32.10 31.93
CA GLY A 95 -3.45 -31.66 30.81
C GLY A 95 -4.10 -30.30 31.02
N TRP A 96 -4.68 -30.09 32.20
CA TRP A 96 -5.26 -28.80 32.58
C TRP A 96 -4.21 -27.70 32.67
N CYS A 97 -3.01 -28.01 33.19
CA CYS A 97 -1.90 -27.07 33.22
C CYS A 97 -1.42 -26.69 31.80
N ALA A 98 -1.34 -27.65 30.88
CA ALA A 98 -1.00 -27.38 29.48
C ALA A 98 -2.06 -26.50 28.81
N THR A 99 -3.36 -26.77 29.03
CA THR A 99 -4.43 -25.92 28.47
C THR A 99 -4.39 -24.51 29.02
N ALA A 100 -4.25 -24.39 30.34
CA ALA A 100 -4.18 -23.10 31.01
C ALA A 100 -2.97 -22.31 30.50
N GLY A 101 -1.82 -22.97 30.31
CA GLY A 101 -0.63 -22.36 29.73
C GLY A 101 -0.83 -21.87 28.30
N VAL A 102 -1.45 -22.67 27.42
CA VAL A 102 -1.75 -22.27 26.04
C VAL A 102 -2.73 -21.11 26.00
N THR A 103 -3.79 -21.19 26.79
CA THR A 103 -4.85 -20.17 26.82
C THR A 103 -4.32 -18.87 27.38
N ALA A 104 -3.51 -18.93 28.44
CA ALA A 104 -2.83 -17.77 29.01
C ALA A 104 -1.81 -17.16 28.04
N ALA A 105 -1.03 -17.99 27.32
CA ALA A 105 -0.10 -17.51 26.30
C ALA A 105 -0.83 -16.83 25.13
N ALA A 106 -1.90 -17.43 24.63
CA ALA A 106 -2.73 -16.85 23.58
C ALA A 106 -3.39 -15.52 24.01
N LEU A 107 -3.94 -15.47 25.23
CA LEU A 107 -4.51 -14.25 25.81
C LEU A 107 -3.44 -13.18 26.02
N ALA A 108 -2.26 -13.54 26.54
CA ALA A 108 -1.16 -12.59 26.74
C ALA A 108 -0.69 -12.00 25.40
N VAL A 109 -0.59 -12.82 24.36
CA VAL A 109 -0.24 -12.38 23.00
C VAL A 109 -1.33 -11.49 22.41
N GLY A 110 -2.61 -11.84 22.55
CA GLY A 110 -3.72 -11.00 22.09
C GLY A 110 -3.80 -9.67 22.83
N VAL A 111 -3.65 -9.68 24.16
CA VAL A 111 -3.65 -8.46 24.98
C VAL A 111 -2.44 -7.58 24.68
N ALA A 112 -1.25 -8.17 24.50
CA ALA A 112 -0.05 -7.42 24.10
C ALA A 112 -0.21 -6.78 22.71
N ALA A 113 -0.85 -7.49 21.76
CA ALA A 113 -1.16 -6.93 20.45
C ALA A 113 -2.15 -5.76 20.53
N THR A 114 -3.12 -5.79 21.46
CA THR A 114 -4.09 -4.69 21.66
C THR A 114 -3.56 -3.53 22.51
N ARG A 115 -2.54 -3.77 23.34
CA ARG A 115 -1.98 -2.78 24.27
C ARG A 115 -0.67 -2.16 23.81
N ALA A 116 -0.08 -2.61 22.71
CA ALA A 116 1.07 -1.94 22.12
C ALA A 116 0.69 -0.47 21.89
N PRO A 117 1.25 0.48 22.67
CA PRO A 117 0.92 1.87 22.49
C PRO A 117 1.47 2.29 21.14
N ALA A 118 0.69 3.06 20.37
CA ALA A 118 1.13 3.69 19.12
C ALA A 118 2.26 4.73 19.32
N GLY A 119 2.91 4.77 20.49
CA GLY A 119 3.98 5.70 20.84
C GLY A 119 5.26 4.94 21.18
N GLY A 120 6.29 5.14 20.35
CA GLY A 120 7.62 4.62 20.59
C GLY A 120 8.24 5.19 21.86
N THR A 121 8.77 4.31 22.71
CA THR A 121 9.71 4.72 23.75
C THR A 121 11.11 4.80 23.14
N ALA A 122 11.51 6.01 22.80
CA ALA A 122 12.91 6.38 22.68
C ALA A 122 13.58 6.21 24.06
N ALA A 123 14.27 5.10 24.28
CA ALA A 123 15.20 4.96 25.40
C ALA A 123 16.47 5.76 25.07
N GLY A 124 16.48 7.04 25.46
CA GLY A 124 17.68 7.85 25.50
C GLY A 124 18.63 7.31 26.58
N ALA A 125 19.81 6.86 26.17
CA ALA A 125 20.93 6.63 27.06
C ALA A 125 21.53 7.99 27.48
N PRO A 126 21.85 8.21 28.77
CA PRO A 126 22.49 9.46 29.19
C PRO A 126 23.95 9.47 28.75
N ALA A 127 24.31 10.46 27.94
CA ALA A 127 25.70 10.80 27.65
C ALA A 127 26.34 11.37 28.92
N ALA A 128 27.28 10.62 29.49
CA ALA A 128 28.18 11.12 30.51
C ALA A 128 29.16 12.11 29.87
N GLY A 129 29.05 13.39 30.24
CA GLY A 129 30.04 14.40 29.96
C GLY A 129 31.29 14.16 30.80
N GLY A 130 32.41 13.91 30.13
CA GLY A 130 33.75 13.93 30.71
C GLY A 130 34.55 15.06 30.06
N ALA A 131 34.82 16.10 30.85
CA ALA A 131 35.70 17.20 30.51
C ALA A 131 37.18 16.80 30.64
N GLY A 132 38.04 17.46 29.86
CA GLY A 132 39.44 17.69 30.18
C GLY A 132 40.45 16.92 29.32
N ALA A 133 41.16 17.63 28.45
CA ALA A 133 42.55 18.05 28.70
C ALA A 133 43.19 18.59 27.41
N ASP A 134 43.59 19.84 27.51
CA ASP A 134 44.52 20.57 26.67
C ASP A 134 45.93 19.96 26.82
N VAL A 135 46.60 19.64 25.71
CA VAL A 135 48.07 19.46 25.65
C VAL A 135 48.58 19.98 24.32
N THR A 136 49.25 21.12 24.40
CA THR A 136 50.22 21.65 23.44
C THR A 136 51.45 20.73 23.31
N GLY A 137 52.01 20.58 22.11
CA GLY A 137 53.41 20.17 21.98
C GLY A 137 53.87 19.57 20.64
N GLY A 138 54.47 20.41 19.79
CA GLY A 138 55.86 20.17 19.36
C GLY A 138 56.17 19.25 18.16
N SER A 139 56.43 19.91 17.02
CA SER A 139 57.67 19.82 16.22
C SER A 139 58.14 18.49 15.58
N GLY A 140 58.22 18.50 14.24
CA GLY A 140 59.54 18.56 13.57
C GLY A 140 59.89 17.49 12.51
N ARG A 141 60.19 17.99 11.29
CA ARG A 141 61.06 17.46 10.19
C ARG A 141 60.59 16.22 9.39
N ALA A 142 60.92 16.01 8.12
CA ALA A 142 61.42 16.82 6.98
C ALA A 142 61.56 15.88 5.75
N VAL A 143 61.65 16.46 4.54
CA VAL A 143 62.19 15.91 3.25
C VAL A 143 61.25 14.95 2.47
N GLY A 144 60.96 15.11 1.16
CA GLY A 144 61.53 15.99 0.15
C GLY A 144 60.76 16.04 -1.19
N ASP A 145 61.29 16.88 -2.08
CA ASP A 145 60.89 17.33 -3.42
C ASP A 145 60.50 16.24 -4.46
N VAL A 146 59.67 16.61 -5.46
CA VAL A 146 60.02 16.70 -6.91
C VAL A 146 59.00 17.60 -7.66
N ALA A 147 59.55 18.43 -8.56
CA ALA A 147 59.00 19.39 -9.53
C ALA A 147 57.92 18.84 -10.51
N GLY A 148 57.16 19.63 -11.29
CA GLY A 148 57.24 21.06 -11.63
C GLY A 148 56.05 21.53 -12.49
N ALA A 149 55.91 22.85 -12.61
CA ALA A 149 55.01 23.58 -13.51
C ALA A 149 55.70 23.85 -14.88
N PRO A 150 55.03 24.41 -15.92
CA PRO A 150 54.54 25.81 -15.96
C PRO A 150 53.10 25.91 -16.53
N GLY A 151 52.24 26.92 -16.27
CA GLY A 151 52.44 28.36 -16.15
C GLY A 151 52.01 29.04 -17.46
N LEU A 152 50.95 29.88 -17.44
CA LEU A 152 50.91 31.22 -18.07
C LEU A 152 49.53 31.94 -17.96
N ALA A 153 49.60 33.19 -17.47
CA ALA A 153 48.83 34.42 -17.80
C ALA A 153 47.28 34.43 -17.67
N GLY A 154 46.60 35.48 -17.21
CA GLY A 154 46.91 36.86 -16.82
C GLY A 154 45.57 37.65 -16.82
N GLY A 155 45.33 38.55 -15.86
CA GLY A 155 44.07 39.31 -15.63
C GLY A 155 43.73 40.38 -16.69
N PRO A 156 42.95 41.46 -16.42
CA PRO A 156 42.38 41.92 -15.12
C PRO A 156 40.90 42.44 -15.16
N GLY A 157 40.34 42.73 -13.97
CA GLY A 157 39.78 44.05 -13.65
C GLY A 157 38.26 44.37 -13.79
N ALA A 158 37.61 44.53 -12.61
CA ALA A 158 36.68 45.60 -12.21
C ALA A 158 35.22 45.70 -12.73
N ALA A 159 34.26 45.56 -11.79
CA ALA A 159 33.11 46.43 -11.46
C ALA A 159 32.19 45.63 -10.52
N GLY A 160 31.84 46.05 -9.30
CA GLY A 160 31.22 47.33 -8.94
C GLY A 160 29.69 47.16 -8.94
N GLY A 161 29.12 46.55 -7.89
CA GLY A 161 27.67 46.38 -7.72
C GLY A 161 27.19 47.08 -6.44
N PRO A 162 26.12 47.90 -6.48
CA PRO A 162 25.71 48.72 -5.34
C PRO A 162 24.83 47.95 -4.33
N GLY A 163 24.86 48.45 -3.10
CA GLY A 163 24.18 47.90 -1.93
C GLY A 163 22.66 47.96 -1.98
N LEU A 164 22.06 47.00 -1.26
CA LEU A 164 20.63 46.88 -1.01
C LEU A 164 20.21 47.93 0.04
N ALA A 165 19.46 48.93 -0.42
CA ALA A 165 18.67 49.81 0.43
C ALA A 165 17.40 49.10 0.88
N GLY A 166 17.04 49.30 2.15
CA GLY A 166 15.91 48.66 2.82
C GLY A 166 14.54 48.99 2.23
N GLY A 167 13.66 48.00 2.25
CA GLY A 167 12.22 48.16 2.07
C GLY A 167 11.51 48.28 3.43
N PRO A 168 10.44 49.10 3.54
CA PRO A 168 9.72 49.33 4.78
C PRO A 168 8.73 48.21 5.10
N ALA A 169 8.45 48.05 6.40
CA ALA A 169 7.41 47.19 6.94
C ALA A 169 6.00 47.60 6.48
N PRO A 170 5.08 46.65 6.21
CA PRO A 170 3.67 46.97 6.15
C PRO A 170 3.04 46.95 7.54
N ALA A 171 2.18 47.95 7.73
CA ALA A 171 1.46 48.29 8.93
C ALA A 171 0.42 47.27 9.36
N ALA A 172 0.14 47.29 10.66
CA ALA A 172 -1.02 46.70 11.30
C ALA A 172 -2.33 47.42 10.89
N GLY A 173 -3.43 46.67 10.93
CA GLY A 173 -4.81 47.13 10.75
C GLY A 173 -5.54 46.22 9.77
N SER A 174 -6.71 45.64 10.04
CA SER A 174 -7.69 45.91 11.09
C SER A 174 -8.61 44.71 11.21
N ASP A 175 -9.08 44.48 12.44
CA ASP A 175 -10.27 43.71 12.75
C ASP A 175 -11.49 44.18 11.94
N LEU A 176 -12.32 43.24 11.49
CA LEU A 176 -13.77 43.41 11.38
C LEU A 176 -14.47 42.05 11.24
N ALA A 177 -15.10 41.64 12.36
CA ALA A 177 -16.46 41.15 12.47
C ALA A 177 -16.99 40.04 11.53
N GLY A 178 -17.32 38.91 12.16
CA GLY A 178 -18.72 38.46 12.23
C GLY A 178 -19.20 37.42 11.21
N GLY A 179 -19.25 36.15 11.62
CA GLY A 179 -20.03 35.09 10.97
C GLY A 179 -20.41 34.01 12.00
N PRO A 180 -21.65 33.49 11.99
CA PRO A 180 -22.24 32.82 13.16
C PRO A 180 -21.85 31.34 13.31
N ASP A 181 -21.76 30.93 14.57
CA ASP A 181 -21.70 29.55 15.05
C ASP A 181 -22.86 28.71 14.48
N LEU A 182 -22.51 27.64 13.78
CA LEU A 182 -23.42 26.54 13.50
C LEU A 182 -22.90 25.25 14.13
N ALA A 183 -23.58 24.91 15.23
CA ALA A 183 -24.01 23.57 15.61
C ALA A 183 -22.94 22.47 15.68
N ALA A 184 -22.57 22.19 16.93
CA ALA A 184 -22.05 20.92 17.39
C ALA A 184 -22.82 19.73 16.78
N SER A 185 -22.12 18.91 16.00
CA SER A 185 -22.53 17.52 15.75
C SER A 185 -21.98 16.67 16.89
N PRO A 186 -22.80 15.82 17.55
CA PRO A 186 -22.29 14.89 18.54
C PRO A 186 -21.55 13.76 17.84
N ASP A 187 -20.25 13.65 18.11
CA ASP A 187 -19.42 12.49 17.78
C ASP A 187 -19.98 11.24 18.47
N LEU A 188 -20.73 10.44 17.72
CA LEU A 188 -20.96 9.04 18.03
C LEU A 188 -19.74 8.24 17.56
N ALA A 189 -18.66 8.31 18.35
CA ALA A 189 -17.55 7.36 18.28
C ALA A 189 -18.03 6.00 18.83
N GLY A 190 -18.88 5.32 18.07
CA GLY A 190 -19.33 3.95 18.27
C GLY A 190 -18.66 3.00 17.28
N GLY A 191 -17.33 3.08 17.14
CA GLY A 191 -16.59 2.02 16.44
C GLY A 191 -16.60 0.77 17.31
N SER A 192 -17.16 -0.33 16.78
CA SER A 192 -17.12 -1.59 17.52
C SER A 192 -15.66 -2.05 17.64
N PRO A 193 -15.27 -2.75 18.71
CA PRO A 193 -13.92 -3.35 18.80
C PRO A 193 -13.64 -4.35 17.67
N LEU A 194 -14.66 -4.77 16.92
CA LEU A 194 -14.52 -5.57 15.71
C LEU A 194 -14.05 -4.74 14.51
N ASP A 195 -14.39 -3.46 14.41
CA ASP A 195 -13.95 -2.58 13.31
C ASP A 195 -12.44 -2.26 13.39
N ALA A 196 -11.92 -2.16 14.63
CA ALA A 196 -10.47 -2.02 14.88
C ALA A 196 -9.69 -3.29 14.52
N LEU A 197 -10.32 -4.47 14.56
CA LEU A 197 -9.71 -5.73 14.15
C LEU A 197 -9.66 -5.90 12.61
N VAL A 198 -10.48 -5.12 11.88
CA VAL A 198 -10.69 -5.28 10.42
C VAL A 198 -9.82 -4.35 9.56
N ALA A 199 -9.30 -3.25 10.12
CA ALA A 199 -8.66 -2.18 9.35
C ALA A 199 -7.13 -2.03 9.52
N GLY A 200 -6.47 -2.97 10.21
CA GLY A 200 -5.01 -2.97 10.40
C GLY A 200 -4.24 -3.73 9.31
N PRO A 201 -2.89 -3.64 9.28
CA PRO A 201 -1.97 -4.43 8.44
C PRO A 201 -2.20 -5.94 8.66
N PRO A 202 -1.50 -6.87 7.98
CA PRO A 202 -1.64 -8.29 8.29
C PRO A 202 -1.00 -8.51 9.65
N SER A 203 -1.78 -8.22 10.69
CA SER A 203 -1.41 -8.45 12.05
C SER A 203 -1.23 -9.96 12.13
N THR A 204 -0.18 -10.40 12.80
CA THR A 204 -0.03 -11.82 13.14
C THR A 204 -1.18 -12.30 14.05
N ALA A 205 -2.00 -11.38 14.56
CA ALA A 205 -3.10 -11.60 15.49
C ALA A 205 -4.20 -12.57 14.99
N PRO A 206 -4.77 -12.50 13.77
CA PRO A 206 -5.79 -13.43 13.31
C PRO A 206 -5.22 -14.84 13.14
N TYR A 207 -3.98 -14.95 12.65
CA TYR A 207 -3.28 -16.24 12.54
C TYR A 207 -2.97 -16.84 13.91
N LEU A 208 -2.48 -16.04 14.86
CA LEU A 208 -2.24 -16.47 16.24
C LEU A 208 -3.54 -16.85 16.95
N ALA A 209 -4.62 -16.11 16.72
CA ALA A 209 -5.95 -16.46 17.21
C ALA A 209 -6.45 -17.78 16.61
N LEU A 210 -6.25 -18.00 15.31
CA LEU A 210 -6.62 -19.25 14.64
C LEU A 210 -5.83 -20.44 15.20
N ILE A 211 -4.51 -20.30 15.36
CA ILE A 211 -3.63 -21.32 15.95
C ILE A 211 -4.03 -21.63 17.38
N ALA A 212 -4.26 -20.59 18.20
CA ALA A 212 -4.70 -20.74 19.59
C ALA A 212 -6.06 -21.44 19.67
N ALA A 213 -6.98 -21.11 18.76
CA ALA A 213 -8.29 -21.74 18.70
C ALA A 213 -8.21 -23.22 18.29
N PHE A 214 -7.34 -23.58 17.34
CA PHE A 214 -7.07 -24.98 17.01
C PHE A 214 -6.43 -25.76 18.17
N ALA A 215 -5.46 -25.17 18.86
CA ALA A 215 -4.84 -25.78 20.04
C ALA A 215 -5.86 -25.98 21.17
N GLY A 216 -6.67 -24.95 21.45
CA GLY A 216 -7.75 -25.00 22.43
C GLY A 216 -8.80 -26.06 22.08
N ALA A 217 -9.24 -26.13 20.83
CA ALA A 217 -10.19 -27.14 20.36
C ALA A 217 -9.62 -28.57 20.41
N SER A 218 -8.36 -28.76 20.02
CA SER A 218 -7.64 -30.04 20.13
C SER A 218 -7.64 -30.55 21.56
N TRP A 219 -7.39 -29.63 22.51
CA TRP A 219 -7.35 -29.96 23.92
C TRP A 219 -8.75 -30.26 24.49
N LEU A 220 -9.73 -29.42 24.16
CA LEU A 220 -11.11 -29.59 24.63
C LEU A 220 -11.72 -30.91 24.14
N ALA A 221 -11.39 -31.35 22.93
CA ALA A 221 -11.81 -32.66 22.42
C ALA A 221 -11.37 -33.84 23.31
N LEU A 222 -10.32 -33.65 24.12
CA LEU A 222 -9.75 -34.67 24.99
C LEU A 222 -10.31 -34.62 26.43
N CYS A 223 -10.83 -33.48 26.88
CA CYS A 223 -11.42 -33.31 28.20
C CYS A 223 -12.77 -34.03 28.35
N PRO A 224 -13.15 -34.48 29.57
CA PRO A 224 -14.49 -34.98 29.84
C PRO A 224 -15.56 -33.89 29.58
N PRO A 225 -16.78 -34.26 29.14
CA PRO A 225 -17.82 -33.33 28.73
C PRO A 225 -18.51 -32.64 29.92
N THR A 226 -17.78 -31.78 30.62
CA THR A 226 -18.36 -30.89 31.64
C THR A 226 -19.11 -29.72 30.98
N ARG A 227 -20.05 -29.08 31.69
CA ARG A 227 -20.74 -27.88 31.19
C ARG A 227 -19.75 -26.77 30.81
N ALA A 228 -18.70 -26.59 31.62
CA ALA A 228 -17.62 -25.65 31.33
C ALA A 228 -16.89 -25.98 30.02
N ALA A 229 -16.54 -27.25 29.78
CA ALA A 229 -15.88 -27.65 28.54
C ALA A 229 -16.75 -27.42 27.29
N ARG A 230 -18.08 -27.53 27.42
CA ARG A 230 -19.02 -27.23 26.31
C ARG A 230 -19.07 -25.74 26.00
N VAL A 231 -19.17 -24.88 27.02
CA VAL A 231 -19.19 -23.41 26.85
C VAL A 231 -17.88 -22.94 26.22
N VAL A 232 -16.74 -23.39 26.78
CA VAL A 232 -15.41 -23.01 26.26
C VAL A 232 -15.21 -23.52 24.83
N GLY A 233 -15.64 -24.75 24.51
CA GLY A 233 -15.60 -25.29 23.15
C GLY A 233 -16.44 -24.50 22.15
N GLY A 234 -17.64 -24.06 22.55
CA GLY A 234 -18.48 -23.20 21.73
C GLY A 234 -17.83 -21.85 21.42
N VAL A 235 -17.19 -21.22 22.42
CA VAL A 235 -16.46 -19.97 22.23
C VAL A 235 -15.30 -20.15 21.24
N PHE A 236 -14.48 -21.19 21.40
CA PHE A 236 -13.39 -21.45 20.46
C PHE A 236 -13.88 -21.76 19.04
N GLY A 237 -14.98 -22.50 18.89
CA GLY A 237 -15.60 -22.77 17.59
C GLY A 237 -16.08 -21.48 16.91
N ALA A 238 -16.71 -20.58 17.66
CA ALA A 238 -17.14 -19.27 17.15
C ALA A 238 -15.94 -18.39 16.76
N VAL A 239 -14.87 -18.37 17.56
CA VAL A 239 -13.62 -17.65 17.23
C VAL A 239 -12.97 -18.22 15.97
N LEU A 240 -12.94 -19.55 15.80
CA LEU A 240 -12.43 -20.20 14.59
C LEU A 240 -13.22 -19.81 13.34
N LEU A 241 -14.56 -19.81 13.42
CA LEU A 241 -15.43 -19.40 12.32
C LEU A 241 -15.30 -17.90 12.02
N ALA A 242 -15.19 -17.06 13.04
CA ALA A 242 -14.98 -15.63 12.88
C ALA A 242 -13.61 -15.31 12.29
N ALA A 243 -12.55 -15.98 12.73
CA ALA A 243 -11.19 -15.82 12.20
C ALA A 243 -11.06 -16.37 10.77
N LEU A 244 -11.66 -17.53 10.48
CA LEU A 244 -11.75 -18.05 9.12
C LEU A 244 -12.53 -17.08 8.23
N GLY A 245 -13.71 -16.66 8.70
CA GLY A 245 -14.57 -15.67 8.05
C GLY A 245 -13.81 -14.39 7.76
N HIS A 246 -13.03 -13.89 8.73
CA HIS A 246 -12.18 -12.72 8.58
C HIS A 246 -11.08 -12.96 7.53
N VAL A 247 -10.32 -14.06 7.60
CA VAL A 247 -9.28 -14.39 6.60
C VAL A 247 -9.87 -14.55 5.19
N THR A 248 -11.08 -15.10 5.07
CA THR A 248 -11.77 -15.22 3.76
C THR A 248 -12.37 -13.91 3.27
N ALA A 249 -13.00 -13.12 4.14
CA ALA A 249 -13.73 -11.91 3.80
C ALA A 249 -12.81 -10.71 3.62
N SER A 250 -11.71 -10.67 4.37
CA SER A 250 -10.71 -9.62 4.24
C SER A 250 -9.98 -9.73 2.90
N GLY A 251 -10.01 -10.89 2.23
CA GLY A 251 -9.47 -11.02 0.87
C GLY A 251 -7.96 -10.82 0.77
N TRP A 252 -7.26 -10.76 1.91
CA TRP A 252 -5.83 -10.43 2.07
C TRP A 252 -4.84 -11.40 1.41
N LEU A 253 -5.33 -12.39 0.66
CA LEU A 253 -4.50 -13.36 -0.05
C LEU A 253 -4.76 -13.38 -1.56
N VAL A 254 -5.64 -12.54 -2.07
CA VAL A 254 -5.83 -12.40 -3.51
C VAL A 254 -5.33 -11.03 -3.89
N SER A 255 -4.00 -10.95 -4.11
CA SER A 255 -3.50 -9.98 -5.08
C SER A 255 -4.41 -10.09 -6.30
N PRO A 256 -4.90 -8.97 -6.85
CA PRO A 256 -5.72 -9.04 -8.03
C PRO A 256 -4.94 -9.79 -9.12
N PRO A 257 -5.63 -10.46 -10.07
CA PRO A 257 -4.96 -11.12 -11.18
C PRO A 257 -3.92 -10.19 -11.81
N ALA A 258 -2.82 -10.78 -12.30
CA ALA A 258 -1.83 -10.05 -13.07
C ALA A 258 -2.51 -9.22 -14.18
N GLY A 259 -2.13 -7.94 -14.29
CA GLY A 259 -2.74 -7.00 -15.24
C GLY A 259 -3.87 -6.15 -14.66
N ASP A 260 -4.55 -6.63 -13.62
CA ASP A 260 -5.48 -5.78 -12.87
C ASP A 260 -4.70 -4.87 -11.90
N PRO A 261 -5.05 -3.58 -11.81
CA PRO A 261 -4.37 -2.65 -10.91
C PRO A 261 -4.46 -3.13 -9.47
N LEU A 262 -3.31 -3.16 -8.79
CA LEU A 262 -3.27 -3.44 -7.37
C LEU A 262 -3.57 -2.16 -6.61
N LEU A 263 -4.65 -2.20 -5.82
CA LEU A 263 -5.01 -1.19 -4.83
C LEU A 263 -4.77 -1.80 -3.45
N ALA A 264 -3.82 -1.26 -2.71
CA ALA A 264 -3.49 -1.75 -1.38
C ALA A 264 -3.40 -0.59 -0.39
N ARG A 265 -3.61 -0.91 0.89
CA ARG A 265 -3.38 0.02 2.00
C ARG A 265 -2.36 -0.61 2.94
N ALA A 266 -1.31 0.12 3.24
CA ALA A 266 -0.25 -0.30 4.14
C ALA A 266 -0.14 0.66 5.32
N GLU A 267 0.26 0.15 6.49
CA GLU A 267 0.67 1.01 7.60
C GLU A 267 2.19 1.18 7.59
N LEU A 268 2.63 2.43 7.56
CA LEU A 268 4.03 2.83 7.54
C LEU A 268 4.28 3.86 8.64
N GLY A 269 4.90 3.42 9.74
CA GLY A 269 5.19 4.29 10.88
C GLY A 269 3.93 4.84 11.56
N GLY A 270 2.84 4.07 11.59
CA GLY A 270 1.55 4.48 12.15
C GLY A 270 0.68 5.34 11.21
N ALA A 271 1.21 5.77 10.07
CA ALA A 271 0.43 6.42 9.02
C ALA A 271 -0.10 5.37 8.02
N ARG A 272 -1.33 5.59 7.53
CA ARG A 272 -1.88 4.81 6.42
C ARG A 272 -1.36 5.36 5.10
N VAL A 273 -0.85 4.47 4.26
CA VAL A 273 -0.35 4.76 2.91
C VAL A 273 -1.15 3.91 1.94
N ASP A 274 -1.88 4.56 1.05
CA ASP A 274 -2.56 3.93 -0.07
C ASP A 274 -1.55 3.74 -1.20
N VAL A 275 -1.59 2.58 -1.82
CA VAL A 275 -0.64 2.14 -2.84
C VAL A 275 -1.42 1.68 -4.06
N LEU A 276 -1.10 2.29 -5.20
CA LEU A 276 -1.58 1.85 -6.52
C LEU A 276 -0.38 1.31 -7.29
N VAL A 277 -0.51 0.12 -7.88
CA VAL A 277 0.50 -0.46 -8.79
C VAL A 277 -0.15 -0.74 -10.14
N VAL A 278 0.43 -0.18 -11.20
CA VAL A 278 -0.04 -0.33 -12.58
C VAL A 278 1.17 -0.61 -13.50
N PRO A 279 1.10 -1.58 -14.42
CA PRO A 279 -0.03 -2.47 -14.73
C PRO A 279 -0.17 -3.69 -13.81
N HIS A 280 0.67 -3.83 -12.77
CA HIS A 280 0.73 -5.01 -11.91
C HIS A 280 1.05 -6.29 -12.72
N MET A 281 2.11 -6.21 -13.52
CA MET A 281 2.62 -7.26 -14.42
C MET A 281 4.15 -7.37 -14.28
N PRO A 282 4.81 -8.43 -14.76
CA PRO A 282 6.25 -8.56 -14.67
C PRO A 282 6.92 -7.47 -15.52
N GLY A 283 7.94 -6.83 -14.95
CA GLY A 283 8.65 -5.72 -15.56
C GLY A 283 8.46 -4.38 -14.84
N TRP A 284 8.54 -3.28 -15.58
CA TRP A 284 8.38 -1.93 -15.03
C TRP A 284 6.93 -1.64 -14.69
N ASN A 285 6.69 -1.30 -13.42
CA ASN A 285 5.41 -0.87 -12.90
C ASN A 285 5.54 0.53 -12.34
N LEU A 286 4.50 1.33 -12.53
CA LEU A 286 4.34 2.62 -11.89
C LEU A 286 3.63 2.40 -10.55
N VAL A 287 4.26 2.89 -9.48
CA VAL A 287 3.74 2.81 -8.11
C VAL A 287 3.40 4.21 -7.64
N GLN A 288 2.13 4.44 -7.31
CA GLN A 288 1.68 5.63 -6.63
C GLN A 288 1.55 5.37 -5.14
N THR A 289 1.95 6.33 -4.30
CA THR A 289 1.68 6.31 -2.86
C THR A 289 0.99 7.59 -2.41
N SER A 290 0.07 7.48 -1.44
CA SER A 290 -0.49 8.63 -0.73
C SER A 290 0.46 9.17 0.36
N GLY A 291 0.28 10.43 0.76
CA GLY A 291 0.97 11.05 1.89
C GLY A 291 2.43 11.46 1.68
N ALA A 292 3.22 11.28 2.74
CA ALA A 292 4.59 11.78 2.89
C ALA A 292 5.58 11.14 1.91
N ALA A 293 6.80 11.68 1.83
CA ALA A 293 7.87 11.11 1.02
C ALA A 293 8.16 9.66 1.43
N THR A 294 7.86 8.74 0.52
CA THR A 294 8.11 7.31 0.65
C THR A 294 9.19 6.89 -0.35
N SER A 295 9.82 5.75 -0.11
CA SER A 295 10.61 5.04 -1.12
C SER A 295 10.01 3.66 -1.29
N VAL A 296 9.92 3.19 -2.53
CA VAL A 296 9.28 1.92 -2.88
C VAL A 296 10.22 1.06 -3.73
N GLY A 297 10.15 -0.26 -3.60
CA GLY A 297 11.06 -1.14 -4.33
C GLY A 297 10.71 -2.62 -4.22
N ASN A 298 11.37 -3.45 -5.01
CA ASN A 298 11.17 -4.91 -5.01
C ASN A 298 12.04 -5.65 -3.99
N ALA A 299 12.92 -4.94 -3.28
CA ALA A 299 13.78 -5.47 -2.25
C ALA A 299 14.09 -4.40 -1.20
N PRO A 300 14.39 -4.78 0.05
CA PRO A 300 14.64 -3.83 1.15
C PRO A 300 15.88 -2.95 0.94
N ALA A 301 16.78 -3.35 0.05
CA ALA A 301 17.98 -2.61 -0.33
C ALA A 301 17.86 -1.91 -1.70
N ALA A 302 16.77 -2.10 -2.43
CA ALA A 302 16.55 -1.57 -3.78
C ALA A 302 15.31 -0.66 -3.83
N LEU A 303 15.31 0.36 -2.97
CA LEU A 303 14.20 1.31 -2.84
C LEU A 303 14.44 2.53 -3.74
N THR A 304 13.40 2.96 -4.44
CA THR A 304 13.35 4.15 -5.29
C THR A 304 12.49 5.21 -4.60
N PRO A 305 13.01 6.43 -4.35
CA PRO A 305 12.22 7.51 -3.78
C PRO A 305 11.04 7.88 -4.68
N THR A 306 9.87 8.12 -4.07
CA THR A 306 8.71 8.63 -4.79
C THR A 306 8.83 10.15 -4.99
N SER A 307 8.49 10.64 -6.18
CA SER A 307 8.47 12.06 -6.53
C SER A 307 7.04 12.54 -6.81
N PRO A 308 6.71 13.80 -6.48
CA PRO A 308 5.46 14.37 -6.96
C PRO A 308 5.53 14.49 -8.49
N VAL A 309 4.41 14.23 -9.16
CA VAL A 309 4.25 14.54 -10.58
C VAL A 309 3.26 15.68 -10.68
N ALA A 310 3.64 16.73 -11.39
CA ALA A 310 2.85 17.94 -11.43
C ALA A 310 1.51 17.70 -12.15
N GLY A 311 0.43 18.30 -11.62
CA GLY A 311 -0.94 18.04 -12.07
C GLY A 311 -1.55 16.72 -11.57
N GLN A 312 -0.74 15.82 -11.02
CA GLN A 312 -1.19 14.50 -10.56
C GLN A 312 -1.28 14.46 -9.02
N GLY A 313 -2.17 13.61 -8.51
CA GLY A 313 -2.25 13.32 -7.07
C GLY A 313 -1.13 12.38 -6.59
N GLY A 314 -0.86 12.38 -5.29
CA GLY A 314 0.11 11.48 -4.66
C GLY A 314 1.56 11.65 -5.12
N ARG A 315 2.35 10.60 -4.90
CA ARG A 315 3.77 10.52 -5.28
C ARG A 315 4.04 9.25 -6.06
N TRP A 316 4.98 9.28 -7.00
CA TRP A 316 5.16 8.26 -8.02
C TRP A 316 6.58 7.73 -8.04
N ALA A 317 6.74 6.44 -8.32
CA ALA A 317 8.02 5.81 -8.59
C ALA A 317 7.88 4.68 -9.61
N LEU A 318 8.91 4.46 -10.40
CA LEU A 318 9.03 3.31 -11.28
C LEU A 318 9.74 2.17 -10.54
N VAL A 319 9.10 1.01 -10.48
CA VAL A 319 9.63 -0.17 -9.79
C VAL A 319 9.60 -1.36 -10.74
N TRP A 320 10.74 -2.04 -10.88
CA TRP A 320 10.78 -3.32 -11.57
C TRP A 320 10.25 -4.43 -10.66
N LEU A 321 9.15 -5.09 -11.04
CA LEU A 321 8.61 -6.23 -10.32
C LEU A 321 8.95 -7.53 -11.07
N PRO A 322 9.50 -8.56 -10.39
CA PRO A 322 9.78 -9.85 -11.00
C PRO A 322 8.47 -10.59 -11.34
N GLU A 323 8.58 -11.70 -12.08
CA GLU A 323 7.46 -12.62 -12.32
C GLU A 323 7.00 -13.30 -11.03
N GLY A 324 5.68 -13.49 -10.92
CA GLY A 324 5.00 -14.22 -9.87
C GLY A 324 4.79 -13.44 -8.58
N ARG A 325 4.62 -14.18 -7.49
CA ARG A 325 4.35 -13.61 -6.18
C ARG A 325 5.61 -13.01 -5.55
N GLY A 326 5.50 -11.79 -5.06
CA GLY A 326 6.57 -11.07 -4.39
C GLY A 326 6.07 -10.08 -3.35
N GLU A 327 6.98 -9.22 -2.89
CA GLU A 327 6.69 -8.15 -1.96
C GLU A 327 7.17 -6.82 -2.54
N LEU A 328 6.28 -5.83 -2.56
CA LEU A 328 6.63 -4.43 -2.76
C LEU A 328 6.98 -3.82 -1.41
N TRP A 329 8.23 -3.43 -1.24
CA TRP A 329 8.74 -2.78 -0.05
C TRP A 329 8.40 -1.29 -0.07
N LEU A 330 7.96 -0.76 1.06
CA LEU A 330 7.76 0.66 1.31
C LEU A 330 8.60 1.11 2.50
N ALA A 331 9.22 2.27 2.40
CA ALA A 331 9.97 2.90 3.49
C ALA A 331 9.66 4.40 3.58
N GLY A 332 9.59 4.92 4.80
CA GLY A 332 9.29 6.33 5.06
C GLY A 332 9.28 6.61 6.55
N ALA A 333 9.73 7.81 6.96
CA ALA A 333 9.79 8.23 8.36
C ALA A 333 10.51 7.23 9.30
N GLY A 334 11.55 6.54 8.82
CA GLY A 334 12.29 5.55 9.60
C GLY A 334 11.59 4.19 9.77
N ALA A 335 10.37 4.02 9.24
CA ALA A 335 9.65 2.77 9.21
C ALA A 335 9.78 2.06 7.86
N ARG A 336 9.50 0.75 7.86
CA ARG A 336 9.39 -0.09 6.65
C ARG A 336 8.18 -0.99 6.76
N THR A 337 7.55 -1.28 5.63
CA THR A 337 6.44 -2.22 5.50
C THR A 337 6.46 -2.86 4.11
N THR A 338 5.65 -3.89 3.89
CA THR A 338 5.53 -4.57 2.61
C THR A 338 4.07 -4.68 2.17
N VAL A 339 3.87 -4.69 0.87
CA VAL A 339 2.60 -5.02 0.20
C VAL A 339 2.83 -6.26 -0.64
N VAL A 340 1.99 -7.28 -0.49
CA VAL A 340 2.08 -8.48 -1.32
C VAL A 340 1.65 -8.12 -2.75
N VAL A 341 2.47 -8.54 -3.73
CA VAL A 341 2.19 -8.39 -5.16
C VAL A 341 2.18 -9.75 -5.82
N ASP A 342 1.39 -9.92 -6.89
CA ASP A 342 1.44 -11.10 -7.75
C ASP A 342 1.30 -10.64 -9.20
N THR A 343 2.44 -10.45 -9.85
CA THR A 343 2.53 -9.96 -11.22
C THR A 343 2.26 -11.06 -12.25
N GLY A 344 2.04 -12.31 -11.84
CA GLY A 344 1.89 -13.43 -12.76
C GLY A 344 3.15 -13.70 -13.60
N THR A 345 2.99 -14.41 -14.71
CA THR A 345 4.12 -14.90 -15.54
C THR A 345 4.15 -14.30 -16.94
N THR A 346 3.16 -13.49 -17.29
CA THR A 346 3.06 -12.90 -18.63
C THR A 346 3.62 -11.49 -18.59
N ALA A 347 4.72 -11.25 -19.29
CA ALA A 347 5.30 -9.91 -19.38
C ALA A 347 4.31 -8.89 -19.95
N TRP A 348 4.39 -7.65 -19.48
CA TRP A 348 3.61 -6.54 -20.03
C TRP A 348 3.96 -6.33 -21.52
N THR A 349 2.96 -6.40 -22.39
CA THR A 349 3.10 -6.14 -23.83
C THR A 349 2.47 -4.82 -24.27
N GLY A 350 1.79 -4.13 -23.33
CA GLY A 350 1.26 -2.81 -23.60
C GLY A 350 2.35 -1.74 -23.70
N ARG A 351 1.92 -0.50 -23.91
CA ARG A 351 2.83 0.63 -24.10
C ARG A 351 3.57 0.97 -22.80
N ASP A 352 4.75 1.57 -22.95
CA ASP A 352 5.73 1.76 -21.89
C ASP A 352 5.26 2.77 -20.83
N VAL A 353 5.02 2.29 -19.61
CA VAL A 353 4.61 3.13 -18.45
C VAL A 353 5.74 3.98 -17.87
N ARG A 354 6.98 3.81 -18.35
CA ARG A 354 8.13 4.64 -17.95
C ARG A 354 8.07 6.06 -18.53
N GLY A 355 7.25 6.26 -19.57
CA GLY A 355 7.08 7.54 -20.21
C GLY A 355 6.30 8.55 -19.37
N PRO A 356 6.29 9.84 -19.77
CA PRO A 356 5.56 10.90 -19.08
C PRO A 356 4.03 10.69 -19.03
N ASP A 357 3.45 9.87 -19.92
CA ASP A 357 2.02 9.51 -19.90
C ASP A 357 1.67 8.49 -18.79
N GLY A 358 2.66 7.87 -18.13
CA GLY A 358 2.44 6.81 -17.14
C GLY A 358 1.47 7.20 -16.02
N PRO A 359 1.65 8.34 -15.34
CA PRO A 359 0.75 8.80 -14.28
C PRO A 359 -0.70 9.08 -14.76
N ASP A 360 -0.87 9.58 -15.99
CA ASP A 360 -2.19 9.81 -16.57
C ASP A 360 -2.90 8.49 -16.87
N TYR A 361 -2.16 7.52 -17.42
CA TYR A 361 -2.63 6.15 -17.60
C TYR A 361 -3.03 5.48 -16.29
N ALA A 362 -2.20 5.57 -15.25
CA ALA A 362 -2.51 5.00 -13.95
C ALA A 362 -3.77 5.63 -13.32
N SER A 363 -3.97 6.95 -13.50
CA SER A 363 -5.19 7.64 -13.06
C SER A 363 -6.44 7.18 -13.82
N ALA A 364 -6.32 6.94 -15.14
CA ALA A 364 -7.39 6.36 -15.95
C ALA A 364 -7.76 4.94 -15.49
N VAL A 365 -6.75 4.09 -15.28
CA VAL A 365 -6.92 2.70 -14.81
C VAL A 365 -7.56 2.66 -13.43
N LEU A 366 -7.12 3.52 -12.50
CA LEU A 366 -7.72 3.66 -11.19
C LEU A 366 -9.21 4.04 -11.29
N ALA A 367 -9.53 5.04 -12.11
CA ALA A 367 -10.91 5.50 -12.27
C ALA A 367 -11.83 4.44 -12.89
N ALA A 368 -11.38 3.74 -13.94
CA ALA A 368 -12.14 2.62 -14.51
C ALA A 368 -12.34 1.50 -13.48
N ARG A 369 -11.32 1.19 -12.67
CA ARG A 369 -11.42 0.18 -11.62
C ARG A 369 -12.45 0.56 -10.57
N LEU A 370 -12.47 1.82 -10.12
CA LEU A 370 -13.46 2.34 -9.17
C LEU A 370 -14.88 2.34 -9.75
N ALA A 371 -15.02 2.44 -11.07
CA ALA A 371 -16.29 2.30 -11.79
C ALA A 371 -16.72 0.83 -12.02
N GLY A 372 -15.92 -0.15 -11.58
CA GLY A 372 -16.19 -1.58 -11.75
C GLY A 372 -15.62 -2.21 -13.03
N GLY A 373 -14.83 -1.46 -13.79
CA GLY A 373 -14.13 -1.91 -14.99
C GLY A 373 -12.93 -2.81 -14.69
N ARG A 374 -12.37 -3.41 -15.75
CA ARG A 374 -11.14 -4.22 -15.73
C ARG A 374 -9.90 -3.38 -16.07
N GLY A 375 -8.72 -3.85 -15.68
CA GLY A 375 -7.46 -3.09 -15.68
C GLY A 375 -6.84 -2.74 -17.04
N ASP A 376 -7.23 -3.42 -18.12
CA ASP A 376 -6.67 -3.16 -19.45
C ASP A 376 -7.38 -1.98 -20.13
N LEU A 377 -6.91 -0.77 -19.83
CA LEU A 377 -7.25 0.40 -20.65
C LEU A 377 -6.18 0.63 -21.71
N PRO A 378 -6.54 1.09 -22.92
CA PRO A 378 -5.54 1.66 -23.81
C PRO A 378 -4.95 2.92 -23.18
N LEU A 379 -3.65 3.15 -23.39
CA LEU A 379 -3.03 4.43 -23.04
C LEU A 379 -3.76 5.56 -23.78
N PRO A 380 -4.02 6.72 -23.13
CA PRO A 380 -4.75 7.81 -23.77
C PRO A 380 -4.04 8.28 -25.04
N GLU A 381 -4.68 8.09 -26.20
CA GLU A 381 -4.28 8.71 -27.46
C GLU A 381 -4.87 10.12 -27.56
N LEU A 382 -4.35 10.95 -28.48
CA LEU A 382 -4.95 12.26 -28.74
C LEU A 382 -6.32 12.08 -29.39
N SER A 383 -7.38 12.26 -28.61
CA SER A 383 -8.74 12.12 -29.13
C SER A 383 -9.10 13.26 -30.10
N ALA A 384 -10.08 13.03 -30.98
CA ALA A 384 -10.59 14.08 -31.86
C ALA A 384 -11.21 15.27 -31.08
N GLU A 385 -11.74 15.01 -29.88
CA GLU A 385 -12.22 16.03 -28.96
C GLU A 385 -11.06 16.86 -28.39
N ASP A 386 -10.01 16.20 -27.91
CA ASP A 386 -8.79 16.88 -27.43
C ASP A 386 -8.17 17.75 -28.54
N ALA A 387 -8.05 17.21 -29.76
CA ALA A 387 -7.56 17.96 -30.91
C ALA A 387 -8.44 19.18 -31.26
N ARG A 388 -9.77 19.07 -31.08
CA ARG A 388 -10.69 20.21 -31.29
C ARG A 388 -10.53 21.27 -30.21
N ALA A 389 -10.39 20.85 -28.95
CA ALA A 389 -10.15 21.75 -27.83
C ALA A 389 -8.80 22.49 -27.98
N LEU A 390 -7.73 21.80 -28.39
CA LEU A 390 -6.44 22.44 -28.67
C LEU A 390 -6.53 23.48 -29.79
N ARG A 391 -7.30 23.21 -30.86
CA ARG A 391 -7.52 24.21 -31.92
C ARG A 391 -8.27 25.44 -31.40
N ALA A 392 -9.27 25.22 -30.55
CA ALA A 392 -10.01 26.32 -29.92
C ALA A 392 -9.11 27.16 -29.00
N GLU A 393 -8.20 26.52 -28.24
CA GLU A 393 -7.20 27.22 -27.43
C GLU A 393 -6.27 28.09 -28.28
N VAL A 394 -5.73 27.56 -29.38
CA VAL A 394 -4.88 28.34 -30.30
C VAL A 394 -5.63 29.56 -30.85
N ALA A 395 -6.90 29.38 -31.23
CA ALA A 395 -7.74 30.49 -31.68
C ALA A 395 -8.00 31.54 -30.57
N ALA A 396 -8.17 31.09 -29.32
CA ALA A 396 -8.39 31.97 -28.18
C ALA A 396 -7.15 32.78 -27.77
N VAL A 397 -5.95 32.22 -27.95
CA VAL A 397 -4.69 32.93 -27.65
C VAL A 397 -4.53 34.18 -28.54
N GLY A 398 -4.89 34.10 -29.82
CA GLY A 398 -5.00 35.26 -30.72
C GLY A 398 -3.70 36.06 -30.98
N GLY A 399 -2.53 35.49 -30.67
CA GLY A 399 -1.22 36.13 -30.81
C GLY A 399 -0.07 35.13 -30.63
N PRO A 400 1.21 35.57 -30.72
CA PRO A 400 2.35 34.66 -30.66
C PRO A 400 2.31 33.71 -29.45
N LEU A 401 2.60 32.43 -29.67
CA LEU A 401 2.48 31.39 -28.65
C LEU A 401 3.69 30.45 -28.63
N ALA A 402 4.11 30.05 -27.44
CA ALA A 402 5.11 29.00 -27.23
C ALA A 402 4.40 27.66 -27.05
N VAL A 403 4.89 26.60 -27.69
CA VAL A 403 4.38 25.23 -27.51
C VAL A 403 5.34 24.46 -26.63
N ARG A 404 4.87 23.99 -25.47
CA ARG A 404 5.67 23.17 -24.54
C ARG A 404 5.13 21.74 -24.52
N ALA A 405 5.89 20.80 -25.05
CA ALA A 405 5.55 19.38 -25.08
C ALA A 405 6.63 18.58 -24.37
N ASP A 406 6.25 17.46 -23.76
CA ASP A 406 7.19 16.46 -23.27
C ASP A 406 7.47 15.40 -24.36
N ALA A 407 8.18 14.33 -23.99
CA ALA A 407 8.53 13.24 -24.90
C ALA A 407 7.39 12.22 -25.13
N SER A 408 6.17 12.52 -24.69
CA SER A 408 5.05 11.61 -24.88
C SER A 408 4.54 11.62 -26.32
N PRO A 409 4.15 10.47 -26.88
CA PRO A 409 3.55 10.42 -28.22
C PRO A 409 2.29 11.29 -28.32
N ARG A 410 1.47 11.33 -27.26
CA ARG A 410 0.27 12.17 -27.21
C ARG A 410 0.63 13.66 -27.29
N SER A 411 1.64 14.09 -26.54
CA SER A 411 2.14 15.47 -26.58
C SER A 411 2.74 15.83 -27.95
N ALA A 412 3.41 14.89 -28.61
CA ALA A 412 3.95 15.08 -29.95
C ALA A 412 2.83 15.29 -30.99
N GLU A 413 1.82 14.40 -31.01
CA GLU A 413 0.63 14.53 -31.87
C GLU A 413 -0.12 15.84 -31.59
N ALA A 414 -0.25 16.22 -30.32
CA ALA A 414 -0.86 17.47 -29.92
C ALA A 414 -0.09 18.69 -30.44
N ALA A 415 1.25 18.64 -30.38
CA ALA A 415 2.10 19.72 -30.86
C ALA A 415 1.96 19.90 -32.38
N GLU A 416 1.78 18.82 -33.14
CA GLU A 416 1.46 18.88 -34.57
C GLU A 416 0.11 19.57 -34.82
N VAL A 417 -0.94 19.20 -34.08
CA VAL A 417 -2.27 19.83 -34.18
C VAL A 417 -2.20 21.33 -33.87
N VAL A 418 -1.48 21.70 -32.81
CA VAL A 418 -1.33 23.10 -32.39
C VAL A 418 -0.57 23.93 -33.42
N ARG A 419 0.55 23.42 -33.95
CA ARG A 419 1.33 24.12 -34.99
C ARG A 419 0.54 24.27 -36.29
N ALA A 420 -0.14 23.21 -36.73
CA ALA A 420 -0.97 23.25 -37.93
C ALA A 420 -2.11 24.30 -37.82
N GLU A 421 -2.72 24.42 -36.64
CA GLU A 421 -3.75 25.43 -36.41
C GLU A 421 -3.20 26.84 -36.30
N ALA A 422 -2.03 27.01 -35.66
CA ALA A 422 -1.35 28.28 -35.58
C ALA A 422 -1.00 28.80 -36.98
N ASP A 423 -0.47 27.92 -37.84
CA ASP A 423 -0.20 28.23 -39.25
C ASP A 423 -1.47 28.62 -40.01
N ARG A 424 -2.58 27.87 -39.81
CA ARG A 424 -3.89 28.18 -40.44
C ARG A 424 -4.43 29.55 -40.05
N LEU A 425 -4.17 29.99 -38.83
CA LEU A 425 -4.64 31.27 -38.28
C LEU A 425 -3.64 32.41 -38.44
N GLY A 426 -2.44 32.15 -38.97
CA GLY A 426 -1.37 33.15 -39.05
C GLY A 426 -0.80 33.56 -37.69
N VAL A 427 -0.86 32.66 -36.69
CA VAL A 427 -0.36 32.88 -35.35
C VAL A 427 1.09 32.37 -35.25
N PRO A 428 2.08 33.23 -34.95
CA PRO A 428 3.48 32.79 -34.85
C PRO A 428 3.71 31.84 -33.68
N VAL A 429 4.33 30.68 -33.94
CA VAL A 429 4.84 29.79 -32.89
C VAL A 429 6.29 30.14 -32.57
N ASP A 430 6.51 30.81 -31.44
CA ASP A 430 7.83 31.26 -30.98
C ASP A 430 8.11 30.70 -29.58
N PRO A 431 9.19 29.92 -29.37
CA PRO A 431 9.59 29.45 -28.05
C PRO A 431 9.79 30.57 -27.01
N ALA A 432 10.09 31.80 -27.45
CA ALA A 432 10.26 32.97 -26.60
C ALA A 432 8.95 33.75 -26.35
N ALA A 433 7.82 33.32 -26.92
CA ALA A 433 6.54 33.99 -26.71
C ALA A 433 6.13 33.95 -25.22
N PRO A 434 5.52 35.04 -24.69
CA PRO A 434 5.15 35.13 -23.28
C PRO A 434 3.99 34.20 -22.91
N ARG A 435 3.13 33.84 -23.87
CA ARG A 435 2.03 32.89 -23.69
C ARG A 435 2.50 31.51 -24.11
N ALA A 436 2.32 30.51 -23.25
CA ALA A 436 2.68 29.13 -23.54
C ALA A 436 1.45 28.23 -23.46
N LEU A 437 1.26 27.39 -24.48
CA LEU A 437 0.33 26.27 -24.46
C LEU A 437 1.11 25.01 -24.06
N VAL A 438 0.81 24.48 -22.87
CA VAL A 438 1.48 23.31 -22.30
C VAL A 438 0.71 22.04 -22.67
N LEU A 439 1.39 21.15 -23.38
CA LEU A 439 0.88 19.88 -23.88
C LEU A 439 1.36 18.68 -23.05
N GLY A 440 2.48 18.83 -22.35
CA GLY A 440 3.04 17.81 -21.47
C GLY A 440 4.04 18.41 -20.47
N GLY A 441 4.46 17.58 -19.51
CA GLY A 441 5.34 17.99 -18.42
C GLY A 441 4.65 18.78 -17.30
N GLU A 442 5.32 19.80 -16.76
CA GLU A 442 4.81 20.59 -15.63
C GLU A 442 3.66 21.51 -16.08
N PRO A 443 2.43 21.38 -15.55
CA PRO A 443 1.26 22.17 -15.95
C PRO A 443 1.36 23.58 -15.38
N THR A 444 2.24 24.39 -15.96
CA THR A 444 2.50 25.78 -15.60
C THR A 444 2.06 26.71 -16.73
N GLY A 445 1.34 27.78 -16.40
CA GLY A 445 0.90 28.79 -17.36
C GLY A 445 -0.61 28.80 -17.57
N ASP A 446 -1.05 29.73 -18.41
CA ASP A 446 -2.47 30.08 -18.57
C ASP A 446 -3.21 29.16 -19.55
N HIS A 447 -2.49 28.44 -20.41
CA HIS A 447 -3.06 27.56 -21.42
C HIS A 447 -2.51 26.14 -21.24
N LEU A 448 -3.39 25.24 -20.82
CA LEU A 448 -3.08 23.83 -20.59
C LEU A 448 -3.85 22.97 -21.59
N ALA A 449 -3.23 21.87 -22.02
CA ALA A 449 -3.95 20.84 -22.75
C ALA A 449 -5.09 20.27 -21.90
N PRO A 450 -6.19 19.81 -22.53
CA PRO A 450 -7.40 19.35 -21.81
C PRO A 450 -7.14 18.24 -20.77
N TRP A 451 -6.11 17.42 -20.98
CA TRP A 451 -5.75 16.35 -20.04
C TRP A 451 -4.88 16.78 -18.87
N LEU A 452 -4.22 17.94 -18.98
CA LEU A 452 -3.45 18.54 -17.89
C LEU A 452 -4.31 19.43 -16.99
N ALA A 453 -5.43 19.93 -17.52
CA ALA A 453 -6.41 20.67 -16.75
C ALA A 453 -7.21 19.71 -15.83
N PRO A 454 -7.56 20.14 -14.60
CA PRO A 454 -8.54 19.43 -13.79
C PRO A 454 -9.87 19.27 -14.55
N PRO A 455 -10.59 18.14 -14.39
CA PRO A 455 -11.87 17.95 -15.06
C PRO A 455 -12.91 18.93 -14.55
N ASP A 456 -13.87 19.29 -15.41
CA ASP A 456 -15.01 20.10 -15.00
C ASP A 456 -15.95 19.32 -14.06
N LEU A 457 -15.94 19.70 -12.78
CA LEU A 457 -16.77 19.11 -11.73
C LEU A 457 -18.17 19.77 -11.63
N SER A 458 -18.57 20.60 -12.61
CA SER A 458 -19.91 21.20 -12.66
C SER A 458 -21.03 20.17 -12.92
N THR A 459 -20.70 19.02 -13.51
CA THR A 459 -21.68 17.96 -13.79
C THR A 459 -21.88 17.03 -12.59
N PRO A 460 -23.11 16.50 -12.35
CA PRO A 460 -23.36 15.53 -11.29
C PRO A 460 -22.47 14.28 -11.38
N THR A 461 -22.21 13.80 -12.60
CA THR A 461 -21.39 12.60 -12.83
C THR A 461 -19.92 12.85 -12.48
N ALA A 462 -19.36 14.00 -12.83
CA ALA A 462 -17.99 14.36 -12.48
C ALA A 462 -17.81 14.53 -10.96
N ARG A 463 -18.81 15.11 -10.26
CA ARG A 463 -18.80 15.14 -8.78
C ARG A 463 -18.82 13.75 -8.17
N ARG A 464 -19.65 12.86 -8.70
CA ARG A 464 -19.71 11.47 -8.22
C ARG A 464 -18.36 10.77 -8.36
N TYR A 465 -17.70 10.92 -9.52
CA TYR A 465 -16.34 10.42 -9.74
C TYR A 465 -15.36 10.98 -8.69
N ALA A 466 -15.35 12.31 -8.49
CA ALA A 466 -14.46 12.95 -7.53
C ALA A 466 -14.72 12.48 -6.08
N THR A 467 -15.98 12.30 -5.67
CA THR A 467 -16.34 11.76 -4.35
C THR A 467 -15.84 10.35 -4.16
N VAL A 468 -16.11 9.44 -5.12
CA VAL A 468 -15.65 8.04 -5.02
C VAL A 468 -14.12 7.96 -5.02
N LEU A 469 -13.44 8.79 -5.82
CA LEU A 469 -11.99 8.87 -5.82
C LEU A 469 -11.45 9.32 -4.47
N ALA A 470 -12.01 10.37 -3.87
CA ALA A 470 -11.56 10.89 -2.58
C ALA A 470 -11.83 9.92 -1.41
N GLU A 471 -12.93 9.18 -1.45
CA GLU A 471 -13.24 8.14 -0.44
C GLU A 471 -12.25 6.95 -0.53
N ALA A 472 -11.88 6.55 -1.75
CA ALA A 472 -10.95 5.45 -1.96
C ALA A 472 -9.47 5.87 -1.75
N PHE A 473 -9.11 7.06 -2.23
CA PHE A 473 -7.77 7.63 -2.28
C PHE A 473 -7.80 9.13 -1.92
N PRO A 474 -7.73 9.50 -0.64
CA PRO A 474 -7.90 10.88 -0.18
C PRO A 474 -6.94 11.89 -0.82
N ASP A 475 -5.73 11.45 -1.18
CA ASP A 475 -4.70 12.30 -1.80
C ASP A 475 -4.69 12.27 -3.34
N ALA A 476 -5.58 11.47 -3.95
CA ALA A 476 -5.73 11.44 -5.39
C ALA A 476 -6.53 12.65 -5.86
N ARG A 477 -6.06 13.28 -6.94
CA ARG A 477 -6.76 14.39 -7.59
C ARG A 477 -7.54 13.85 -8.79
N PRO A 478 -8.79 14.29 -9.01
CA PRO A 478 -9.52 13.97 -10.23
C PRO A 478 -8.75 14.46 -11.46
N THR A 479 -8.64 13.60 -12.48
CA THR A 479 -8.02 13.97 -13.76
C THR A 479 -9.03 13.82 -14.90
N THR A 480 -8.84 14.54 -16.00
CA THR A 480 -9.70 14.43 -17.19
C THR A 480 -9.66 13.01 -17.78
N SER A 481 -8.49 12.38 -17.83
CA SER A 481 -8.35 10.98 -18.27
C SER A 481 -9.03 10.00 -17.31
N GLY A 482 -8.94 10.24 -16.01
CA GLY A 482 -9.68 9.50 -14.99
C GLY A 482 -11.20 9.61 -15.18
N LEU A 483 -11.72 10.82 -15.33
CA LEU A 483 -13.16 11.03 -15.58
C LEU A 483 -13.61 10.38 -16.89
N ARG A 484 -12.83 10.47 -17.96
CA ARG A 484 -13.15 9.83 -19.25
C ARG A 484 -13.21 8.30 -19.11
N ALA A 485 -12.26 7.69 -18.40
CA ALA A 485 -12.24 6.25 -18.15
C ALA A 485 -13.40 5.79 -17.25
N TRP A 486 -13.74 6.59 -16.23
CA TRP A 486 -14.92 6.38 -15.40
C TRP A 486 -16.19 6.36 -16.25
N LEU A 487 -16.41 7.39 -17.08
CA LEU A 487 -17.57 7.53 -17.94
C LEU A 487 -17.68 6.43 -19.01
N ALA A 488 -16.55 5.91 -19.49
CA ALA A 488 -16.55 4.80 -20.44
C ALA A 488 -16.96 3.46 -19.81
N THR A 489 -16.94 3.36 -18.47
CA THR A 489 -17.20 2.13 -17.72
C THR A 489 -18.61 2.08 -17.14
N THR A 490 -19.18 3.24 -16.79
CA THR A 490 -20.54 3.38 -16.24
C THR A 490 -21.58 3.54 -17.32
#